data_AF-A0A150NVY4-F1
#
_entry.id   AF-A0A150NVY4-F1
#
_cell.length_a   1.000
_cell.length_b   1.000
_cell.length_c   1.000
_cell.angle_alpha   90.00
_cell.angle_beta   90.00
_cell.angle_gamma   90.00
#
_symmetry.space_group_name_H-M   'P 1'
#
loop_
_entity.id
_entity.type
_entity.pdbx_description
1 polymer ?
#
loop_
_entity_poly.entity_id
_entity_poly.type
_entity_poly.pdbx_seq_one_letter_code
_entity_poly.pdbx_strand_id
1 'polypeptide(L)' 'MSKKRMYRQLTSEFDKFSNDAAQYAIDHLEADYKYNALFNAKNYRKLFNMSKSGLFNQLTSYIDGFTEEEANYAIQHLDD' A
#
# COMPACT_ATOMS: atom_id res chain seq x y z
N MET A 1 0.21 3.48 -3.04
CA MET A 1 1.02 2.25 -2.82
C MET A 1 1.52 2.25 -1.38
N SER A 2 1.86 1.09 -0.80
CA SER A 2 2.59 1.05 0.47
C SER A 2 4.07 1.38 0.28
N LYS A 3 4.76 1.67 1.40
CA LYS A 3 6.22 1.88 1.41
C LYS A 3 6.96 0.66 0.83
N LYS A 4 6.57 -0.56 1.24
CA LYS A 4 7.17 -1.82 0.76
C LYS A 4 6.94 -2.03 -0.73
N ARG A 5 5.72 -1.77 -1.22
CA ARG A 5 5.39 -1.92 -2.64
C ARG A 5 6.15 -0.91 -3.50
N MET A 6 6.30 0.32 -3.03
CA MET A 6 7.09 1.35 -3.71
C MET A 6 8.55 0.92 -3.85
N TYR A 7 9.18 0.43 -2.78
CA TYR A 7 10.57 -0.07 -2.85
C TYR A 7 10.72 -1.16 -3.91
N ARG A 8 9.84 -2.18 -3.87
CA ARG A 8 9.90 -3.29 -4.84
C ARG A 8 9.69 -2.83 -6.28
N GLN A 9 8.84 -1.82 -6.50
CA GLN A 9 8.60 -1.26 -7.83
C GLN A 9 9.86 -0.58 -8.36
N LEU A 10 10.50 0.27 -7.55
CA LEU A 10 11.73 0.96 -7.92
C LEU A 10 12.88 -0.01 -8.23
N THR A 11 13.00 -1.10 -7.47
CA THR A 11 14.04 -2.13 -7.71
C THR A 11 13.62 -3.20 -8.72
N SER A 12 12.44 -3.09 -9.35
CA SER A 12 11.96 -4.09 -10.28
C SER A 12 12.65 -4.02 -11.64
N GLU A 13 12.47 -5.04 -12.48
CA GLU A 13 12.92 -5.02 -13.88
C GLU A 13 12.23 -3.94 -14.74
N PHE A 14 11.17 -3.30 -14.25
CA PHE A 14 10.53 -2.19 -14.96
C PHE A 14 11.31 -0.90 -14.75
N ASP A 15 11.58 -0.54 -13.48
CA ASP A 15 12.19 0.76 -13.15
C ASP A 15 13.71 0.69 -13.00
N LYS A 16 14.26 -0.46 -12.62
CA LYS A 16 15.70 -0.81 -12.59
C LYS A 16 16.58 0.16 -11.79
N PHE A 17 16.04 0.83 -10.77
CA PHE A 17 16.87 1.62 -9.86
C PHE A 17 17.72 0.70 -8.97
N SER A 18 18.91 1.17 -8.59
CA SER A 18 19.73 0.47 -7.59
C SER A 18 19.02 0.43 -6.24
N ASN A 19 19.37 -0.55 -5.39
CA ASN A 19 18.85 -0.62 -4.02
C ASN A 19 19.10 0.69 -3.25
N ASP A 20 20.28 1.31 -3.41
CA ASP A 20 20.62 2.56 -2.74
C ASP A 20 19.73 3.72 -3.20
N ALA A 21 19.48 3.83 -4.51
CA ALA A 21 18.60 4.88 -5.04
C ALA A 21 17.15 4.68 -4.61
N ALA A 22 16.67 3.44 -4.62
CA ALA A 22 15.33 3.10 -4.13
C ALA A 22 15.20 3.40 -2.63
N GLN A 23 16.17 2.98 -1.83
CA GLN A 23 16.18 3.23 -0.40
C GLN A 23 16.22 4.73 -0.09
N TYR A 24 17.07 5.50 -0.81
CA TYR A 24 17.11 6.95 -0.70
C TYR A 24 15.74 7.59 -0.96
N ALA A 25 15.05 7.18 -2.03
CA ALA A 25 13.70 7.67 -2.33
C ALA A 25 12.71 7.31 -1.21
N ILE A 26 12.77 6.08 -0.69
CA ILE A 26 11.90 5.60 0.38
C ILE A 26 12.12 6.32 1.72
N ASP A 27 13.34 6.77 1.99
CA ASP A 27 13.70 7.47 3.22
C ASP A 27 13.35 8.96 3.18
N HIS A 28 13.33 9.56 1.98
CA HIS A 28 13.05 10.99 1.80
C HIS A 28 11.63 11.26 1.29
N LEU A 29 10.86 10.23 0.95
CA LEU A 29 9.47 10.38 0.55
C LEU A 29 8.57 10.57 1.77
N GLU A 30 8.10 11.80 1.96
CA GLU A 30 6.99 12.11 2.86
C GLU A 30 5.67 11.70 2.19
N ALA A 31 5.09 10.60 2.65
CA ALA A 31 3.82 10.11 2.13
C ALA A 31 2.89 9.67 3.28
N ASP A 32 1.61 9.96 3.11
CA ASP A 32 0.57 9.43 3.98
C ASP A 32 0.18 8.00 3.51
N TYR A 33 0.81 7.01 4.13
CA TYR A 33 0.55 5.61 3.81
C TYR A 33 -0.80 5.12 4.34
N LYS A 34 -1.37 5.76 5.37
CA LYS A 34 -2.72 5.47 5.87
C LYS A 34 -3.77 5.93 4.86
N TYR A 35 -3.61 7.13 4.30
CA TYR A 35 -4.42 7.61 3.18
C TYR A 35 -4.30 6.68 1.97
N ASN A 36 -3.08 6.26 1.60
CA ASN A 36 -2.87 5.34 0.48
C ASN A 36 -3.56 3.97 0.69
N ALA A 37 -3.54 3.45 1.92
CA ALA A 37 -4.25 2.21 2.27
C ALA A 37 -5.76 2.39 2.14
N LEU A 38 -6.32 3.50 2.66
CA LEU A 38 -7.74 3.81 2.56
C LEU A 38 -8.20 3.97 1.11
N PHE A 39 -7.42 4.69 0.31
CA PHE A 39 -7.69 4.86 -1.12
C PHE A 39 -7.76 3.50 -1.85
N ASN A 40 -6.78 2.62 -1.60
CA ASN A 40 -6.80 1.26 -2.16
C ASN A 40 -8.00 0.45 -1.66
N ALA A 41 -8.33 0.53 -0.37
CA ALA A 41 -9.46 -0.18 0.22
C ALA A 41 -10.79 0.25 -0.43
N LYS A 42 -11.01 1.56 -0.60
CA LYS A 42 -12.20 2.12 -1.27
C LYS A 42 -12.27 1.66 -2.74
N ASN A 43 -11.15 1.63 -3.46
CA ASN A 43 -11.10 1.12 -4.83
C ASN A 43 -11.43 -0.37 -4.91
N TYR A 44 -10.86 -1.20 -4.06
CA TYR A 44 -11.16 -2.64 -4.04
C TYR A 44 -12.60 -2.93 -3.63
N ARG A 45 -13.15 -2.18 -2.67
CA ARG A 45 -14.58 -2.25 -2.34
C ARG A 45 -15.43 -1.90 -3.56
N LYS A 46 -15.10 -0.83 -4.29
CA LYS A 46 -15.87 -0.40 -5.46
C LYS A 46 -15.80 -1.39 -6.63
N LEU A 47 -14.61 -1.91 -6.94
CA LEU A 47 -14.38 -2.74 -8.12
C LEU A 47 -14.74 -4.21 -7.91
N PHE A 48 -14.53 -4.73 -6.70
CA PHE A 48 -14.61 -6.17 -6.41
C PHE A 48 -15.56 -6.49 -5.26
N ASN A 49 -16.21 -5.48 -4.66
CA ASN A 49 -17.15 -5.65 -3.55
C ASN A 49 -16.59 -6.45 -2.36
N MET A 50 -15.28 -6.31 -2.10
CA MET A 50 -14.58 -7.09 -1.06
C MET A 50 -15.09 -6.77 0.34
N SER A 51 -15.22 -7.80 1.18
CA SER A 51 -15.54 -7.65 2.60
C SER A 51 -14.42 -6.90 3.36
N LYS A 52 -14.72 -6.36 4.55
CA LYS A 52 -13.69 -5.71 5.39
C LYS A 52 -12.50 -6.65 5.71
N SER A 53 -12.77 -7.93 5.97
CA SER A 53 -11.70 -8.93 6.19
C SER A 53 -10.91 -9.22 4.91
N GLY A 54 -11.59 -9.32 3.76
CA GLY A 54 -10.92 -9.49 2.46
C GLY A 54 -10.03 -8.30 2.10
N LEU A 55 -10.49 -7.08 2.36
CA LEU A 55 -9.72 -5.86 2.18
C LEU A 55 -8.50 -5.82 3.09
N PHE A 56 -8.65 -6.17 4.37
CA PHE A 56 -7.52 -6.25 5.30
C PHE A 56 -6.45 -7.22 4.78
N ASN A 57 -6.85 -8.43 4.41
CA ASN A 57 -5.95 -9.45 3.87
C ASN A 57 -5.29 -9.00 2.57
N GLN A 58 -6.01 -8.28 1.71
CA GLN A 58 -5.48 -7.77 0.46
C GLN A 58 -4.43 -6.68 0.70
N LEU A 59 -4.73 -5.71 1.56
CA LEU A 59 -3.81 -4.60 1.88
C LEU A 59 -2.51 -5.09 2.54
N THR A 60 -2.59 -6.08 3.44
CA THR A 60 -1.42 -6.66 4.10
C THR A 60 -0.73 -7.75 3.26
N SER A 61 -1.31 -8.14 2.12
CA SER A 61 -0.73 -9.13 1.23
C SER A 61 0.65 -8.71 0.72
N TYR A 62 1.43 -9.66 0.20
CA TYR A 62 2.67 -9.33 -0.48
C TYR A 62 2.48 -8.31 -1.61
N ILE A 63 1.34 -8.37 -2.33
CA ILE A 63 1.06 -7.49 -3.47
C ILE A 63 0.99 -6.03 -3.02
N ASP A 64 0.17 -5.72 -2.01
CA ASP A 64 -0.02 -4.34 -1.56
C ASP A 64 0.96 -3.90 -0.49
N GLY A 65 1.31 -4.79 0.45
CA GLY A 65 2.41 -4.63 1.39
C GLY A 65 2.24 -3.51 2.42
N PHE A 66 1.02 -3.08 2.71
CA PHE A 66 0.75 -2.15 3.81
C PHE A 66 1.03 -2.82 5.16
N THR A 67 1.34 -2.01 6.16
CA THR A 67 1.41 -2.49 7.55
C THR A 67 0.01 -2.84 8.07
N GLU A 68 -0.06 -3.65 9.12
CA GLU A 68 -1.35 -3.92 9.78
C GLU A 68 -2.00 -2.65 10.32
N GLU A 69 -1.21 -1.67 10.79
CA GLU A 69 -1.72 -0.38 11.26
C GLU A 69 -2.38 0.41 10.12
N GLU A 70 -1.72 0.52 8.97
CA GLU A 70 -2.25 1.19 7.78
C GLU A 70 -3.51 0.50 7.25
N ALA A 71 -3.50 -0.83 7.21
CA ALA A 71 -4.66 -1.62 6.80
C ALA A 71 -5.83 -1.45 7.79
N ASN A 72 -5.57 -1.53 9.10
CA ASN A 72 -6.59 -1.33 10.12
C ASN A 72 -7.20 0.07 10.04
N TYR A 73 -6.37 1.10 9.88
CA TYR A 73 -6.85 2.46 9.64
C TYR A 73 -7.79 2.52 8.43
N ALA A 74 -7.39 1.91 7.31
CA ALA A 74 -8.22 1.86 6.11
C ALA A 74 -9.57 1.14 6.32
N ILE A 75 -9.60 0.07 7.10
CA ILE A 75 -10.85 -0.66 7.41
C ILE A 75 -11.77 0.14 8.33
N GLN A 76 -11.21 0.85 9.30
CA GLN A 76 -11.96 1.67 10.26
C GLN A 76 -12.65 2.85 9.56
N HIS A 77 -11.97 3.50 8.61
CA HIS A 77 -12.46 4.70 7.92
C HIS A 77 -13.09 4.38 6.54
N LEU A 78 -13.40 3.11 6.27
CA LEU A 78 -13.83 2.68 4.94
C LEU A 78 -15.18 3.28 4.52
N ASP A 79 -16.08 3.44 5.49
CA ASP A 79 -17.46 3.85 5.30
C ASP A 79 -17.72 5.32 5.73
N ASP A 80 -16.64 6.07 6.02
CA ASP A 80 -16.65 7.53 6.21
C ASP A 80 -16.78 8.25 4.86
#